data_AF-A0A2M8P7V6-F1
#
_entry.id   AF-A0A2M8P7V6-F1
#
_cell.length_a   1.000
_cell.length_b   1.000
_cell.length_c   1.000
_cell.angle_alpha   90.00
_cell.angle_beta   90.00
_cell.angle_gamma   90.00
#
_symmetry.space_group_name_H-M   'P 1'
#
loop_
_entity.id
_entity.type
_entity.pdbx_description
1 polymer ?
#
loop_
_entity_poly.entity_id
_entity_poly.type
_entity_poly.pdbx_seq_one_letter_code
_entity_poly.pdbx_strand_id
1 'polypeptide(L)'
;MIEQPRNVEPPDRRDQLPLEGQPLIADARLSLFPVAIGDVGRDARAPIVPSSLANQRVLSQVLVPLALGGQCIGVMIFSAVSHAIAFRPDQLEVAQTIASQTAIAIQ
;
A
#
# COMPACT_ATOMS: atom_id res chain seq x y z
N MET A 1 -23.40 -4.07 18.88
CA MET A 1 -23.22 -2.61 18.95
C MET A 1 -21.72 -2.38 18.86
N ILE A 2 -21.22 -2.04 17.68
CA ILE A 2 -19.77 -1.92 17.44
C ILE A 2 -19.41 -0.48 17.82
N GLU A 3 -18.63 -0.31 18.88
CA GLU A 3 -18.12 0.98 19.30
C GLU A 3 -17.21 1.52 18.19
N GLN A 4 -17.66 2.57 17.51
CA GLN A 4 -16.78 3.35 16.64
C GLN A 4 -15.68 3.95 17.53
N PRO A 5 -14.38 3.80 17.21
CA PRO A 5 -13.34 4.44 17.98
C PRO A 5 -13.50 5.96 17.81
N ARG A 6 -13.97 6.61 18.88
CA ARG A 6 -14.03 8.06 18.97
C ARG A 6 -12.59 8.58 18.93
N ASN A 7 -12.31 9.42 17.93
CA ASN A 7 -11.17 10.33 17.88
C ASN A 7 -9.81 9.73 17.45
N VAL A 8 -9.74 9.16 16.24
CA VAL A 8 -8.45 9.13 15.52
C VAL A 8 -8.21 10.56 15.03
N GLU A 9 -7.33 11.29 15.71
CA GLU A 9 -6.86 12.59 15.21
C GLU A 9 -6.36 12.40 13.77
N PRO A 10 -6.73 13.30 12.83
CA PRO A 10 -6.21 13.22 11.47
C PRO A 10 -4.68 13.10 11.53
N PRO A 11 -4.06 12.21 10.74
CA PRO A 11 -2.61 12.10 10.70
C PRO A 11 -2.02 13.49 10.45
N ASP A 12 -0.94 13.81 11.17
CA ASP A 12 -0.25 15.09 11.04
C ASP A 12 0.05 15.32 9.54
N ARG A 13 0.04 16.57 9.09
CA ARG A 13 0.29 16.88 7.66
C ARG A 13 1.65 16.34 7.19
N ARG A 14 2.58 16.12 8.12
CA ARG A 14 3.87 15.46 7.88
C ARG A 14 3.77 13.95 7.61
N ASP A 15 2.69 13.32 8.03
CA ASP A 15 2.39 11.92 7.77
C ASP A 15 1.51 11.74 6.53
N GLN A 16 1.00 12.85 5.97
CA GLN A 16 0.31 12.85 4.68
C GLN A 16 1.31 12.68 3.56
N LEU A 17 1.35 11.47 3.03
CA LEU A 17 2.14 11.12 1.88
C LEU A 17 1.47 11.67 0.60
N PRO A 18 2.10 12.60 -0.15
CA PRO A 18 1.49 13.18 -1.34
C PRO A 18 1.29 12.10 -2.41
N LEU A 19 0.04 11.83 -2.80
CA LEU A 19 -0.27 10.84 -3.83
C LEU A 19 0.29 11.25 -5.21
N GLU A 20 0.39 12.56 -5.43
CA GLU A 20 0.93 13.16 -6.65
C GLU A 20 2.45 13.00 -6.69
N GLY A 21 2.96 12.57 -7.86
CA GLY A 21 4.39 12.37 -8.06
C GLY A 21 4.95 11.05 -7.54
N GLN A 22 4.10 10.11 -7.09
CA GLN A 22 4.52 8.76 -6.72
C GLN A 22 4.19 7.73 -7.80
N PRO A 23 5.16 7.31 -8.63
CA PRO A 23 4.91 6.43 -9.77
C PRO A 23 4.27 5.10 -9.38
N LEU A 24 4.70 4.50 -8.27
CA LEU A 24 4.15 3.22 -7.81
C LEU A 24 2.66 3.31 -7.45
N ILE A 25 2.24 4.43 -6.82
CA ILE A 25 0.82 4.67 -6.53
C ILE A 25 0.06 4.86 -7.84
N ALA A 26 0.62 5.63 -8.77
CA ALA A 26 -0.01 5.85 -10.07
C ALA A 26 -0.19 4.52 -10.83
N ASP A 27 0.85 3.68 -10.87
CA ASP A 27 0.82 2.37 -11.53
C ASP A 27 -0.23 1.45 -10.91
N ALA A 28 -0.28 1.34 -9.57
CA ALA A 28 -1.27 0.52 -8.88
C ALA A 28 -2.71 1.03 -9.15
N ARG A 29 -2.90 2.36 -9.13
CA ARG A 29 -4.21 2.99 -9.37
C ARG A 29 -4.70 2.82 -10.81
N LEU A 30 -3.80 2.91 -11.79
CA LEU A 30 -4.14 2.83 -13.20
C LEU A 30 -4.32 1.39 -13.67
N SER A 31 -3.43 0.49 -13.22
CA SER A 31 -3.50 -0.92 -13.60
C SER A 31 -4.60 -1.68 -12.87
N LEU A 32 -4.98 -1.25 -11.67
CA LEU A 32 -5.84 -2.00 -10.75
C LEU A 32 -5.25 -3.39 -10.39
N PHE A 33 -3.94 -3.56 -10.55
CA PHE A 33 -3.20 -4.75 -10.14
C PHE A 33 -2.15 -4.44 -9.08
N PRO A 34 -1.73 -5.43 -8.27
CA PRO A 34 -0.65 -5.25 -7.31
C PRO A 34 0.67 -4.85 -8.00
N VAL A 35 1.36 -3.86 -7.43
CA VAL A 35 2.68 -3.42 -7.87
C VAL A 35 3.69 -3.78 -6.78
N ALA A 36 4.59 -4.71 -7.07
CA ALA A 36 5.60 -5.18 -6.13
C ALA A 36 7.00 -4.68 -6.45
N ILE A 37 7.74 -4.36 -5.40
CA ILE A 37 9.19 -4.18 -5.34
C ILE A 37 9.73 -5.31 -4.47
N GLY A 38 10.37 -6.31 -5.08
CA GLY A 38 10.89 -7.49 -4.35
C GLY A 38 12.20 -7.24 -3.60
N ASP A 39 12.98 -6.26 -4.04
CA ASP A 39 14.23 -5.82 -3.39
C ASP A 39 14.51 -4.37 -3.76
N VAL A 40 14.38 -3.46 -2.80
CA VAL A 40 14.62 -2.01 -2.96
C VAL A 40 16.07 -1.71 -3.39
N GLY A 41 17.04 -2.56 -3.02
CA GLY A 41 18.43 -2.37 -3.42
C GLY A 41 18.70 -2.71 -4.90
N ARG A 42 17.76 -3.39 -5.56
CA ARG A 42 17.88 -3.88 -6.96
C ARG A 42 16.81 -3.32 -7.88
N ASP A 43 15.88 -2.53 -7.35
CA ASP A 43 14.81 -1.87 -8.09
C ASP A 43 15.08 -0.36 -8.16
N ALA A 44 14.91 0.24 -9.34
CA ALA A 44 15.11 1.68 -9.52
C ALA A 44 13.97 2.52 -8.94
N ARG A 45 12.84 1.91 -8.62
CA ARG A 45 11.65 2.58 -8.07
C ARG A 45 11.84 2.81 -6.57
N ALA A 46 11.64 4.04 -6.12
CA ALA A 46 11.74 4.39 -4.72
C ALA A 46 10.55 3.82 -3.93
N PRO A 47 10.78 3.12 -2.80
CA PRO A 47 9.70 2.63 -1.96
C PRO A 47 8.96 3.79 -1.30
N ILE A 48 7.72 3.53 -0.93
CA ILE A 48 6.89 4.47 -0.21
C ILE A 48 7.14 4.32 1.28
N VAL A 49 7.78 5.31 1.90
CA VAL A 49 8.10 5.28 3.32
C VAL A 49 7.38 6.43 4.02
N PRO A 50 6.29 6.18 4.77
CA PRO A 50 5.67 7.21 5.58
C PRO A 50 6.63 7.66 6.69
N SER A 51 6.48 8.90 7.15
CA SER A 51 7.33 9.51 8.18
C SER A 51 7.41 8.69 9.47
N SER A 52 6.32 8.01 9.84
CA SER A 52 6.27 7.06 10.96
C SER A 52 7.21 5.85 10.84
N LEU A 53 7.61 5.51 9.60
CA LEU A 53 8.56 4.44 9.29
C LEU A 53 9.92 4.99 8.80
N ALA A 54 10.20 6.29 8.92
CA ALA A 54 11.43 6.89 8.42
C ALA A 54 12.72 6.28 9.00
N ASN A 55 12.65 5.74 10.22
CA ASN A 55 13.78 5.06 10.88
C ASN A 55 13.89 3.58 10.51
N GLN A 56 12.97 3.05 9.68
CA GLN A 56 12.97 1.67 9.23
C GLN A 56 13.41 1.60 7.77
N ARG A 57 14.26 0.62 7.47
CA ARG A 57 14.66 0.35 6.10
C ARG A 57 13.64 -0.57 5.45
N VAL A 58 12.83 -0.05 4.53
CA VAL A 58 11.98 -0.89 3.68
C VAL A 58 12.87 -1.66 2.70
N LEU A 59 12.77 -2.98 2.73
CA LEU A 59 13.57 -3.90 1.92
C LEU A 59 12.78 -4.43 0.72
N SER A 60 11.48 -4.63 0.88
CA SER A 60 10.55 -4.93 -0.19
C SER A 60 9.18 -4.35 0.14
N GLN A 61 8.37 -4.07 -0.89
CA GLN A 61 7.06 -3.46 -0.72
C GLN A 61 6.10 -3.93 -1.80
N VAL A 62 4.84 -4.12 -1.46
CA VAL A 62 3.77 -4.29 -2.45
C VAL A 62 2.66 -3.28 -2.19
N LEU A 63 2.23 -2.63 -3.26
CA LEU A 63 1.08 -1.74 -3.31
C LEU A 63 -0.06 -2.52 -3.93
N VAL A 64 -1.17 -2.61 -3.21
CA VAL A 64 -2.35 -3.36 -3.63
C VAL A 64 -3.51 -2.38 -3.76
N PRO A 65 -4.06 -2.17 -4.96
CA PRO A 65 -5.15 -1.23 -5.15
C PRO A 65 -6.44 -1.73 -4.48
N LEU A 66 -7.10 -0.83 -3.76
CA LEU A 66 -8.45 -1.00 -3.27
C LEU A 66 -9.39 -0.58 -4.41
N ALA A 67 -9.89 -1.55 -5.16
CA ALA A 67 -10.71 -1.30 -6.35
C ALA A 67 -12.18 -1.66 -6.10
N LEU A 68 -13.08 -0.74 -6.45
CA LEU A 68 -14.53 -0.94 -6.41
C LEU A 68 -15.15 -0.33 -7.67
N GLY A 69 -16.03 -1.07 -8.35
CA GLY A 69 -16.69 -0.58 -9.57
C GLY A 69 -15.73 -0.20 -10.71
N GLY A 70 -14.57 -0.86 -10.80
CA GLY A 70 -13.55 -0.54 -11.80
C GLY A 70 -12.78 0.77 -11.54
N GLN A 71 -12.85 1.30 -10.32
CA GLN A 71 -12.12 2.50 -9.89
C GLN A 71 -11.28 2.18 -8.65
N CYS A 72 -10.08 2.75 -8.59
CA CYS A 72 -9.22 2.66 -7.41
C CYS A 72 -9.63 3.71 -6.37
N ILE A 73 -10.22 3.28 -5.25
CA ILE A 73 -10.66 4.15 -4.15
C ILE A 73 -9.58 4.36 -3.08
N GLY A 74 -8.50 3.56 -3.11
CA GLY A 74 -7.36 3.68 -2.21
C GLY A 74 -6.26 2.68 -2.56
N VAL A 75 -5.17 2.69 -1.80
CA VAL A 75 -4.06 1.74 -1.95
C VAL A 75 -3.66 1.20 -0.59
N MET A 76 -3.56 -0.11 -0.48
CA MET A 76 -3.03 -0.81 0.69
C MET A 76 -1.55 -1.12 0.44
N ILE A 77 -0.68 -0.83 1.42
CA ILE A 77 0.77 -1.00 1.25
C ILE A 77 1.27 -1.99 2.30
N PHE A 78 1.94 -3.05 1.85
CA PHE A 78 2.64 -3.99 2.72
C PHE A 78 4.14 -3.79 2.55
N SER A 79 4.87 -3.59 3.65
CA SER A 79 6.31 -3.35 3.62
C SER A 79 7.03 -4.40 4.47
N ALA A 80 8.08 -5.00 3.91
CA ALA A 80 8.99 -5.85 4.66
C ALA A 80 10.21 -5.05 5.10
N VAL A 81 10.50 -5.05 6.40
CA VAL A 81 11.59 -4.26 7.01
C VAL A 81 12.70 -5.13 7.61
N SER A 82 12.42 -6.41 7.88
CA SER A 82 13.39 -7.34 8.49
C SER A 82 14.20 -8.12 7.45
N HIS A 83 13.57 -8.53 6.34
CA HIS A 83 14.23 -9.18 5.20
C HIS A 83 13.49 -8.82 3.91
N ALA A 84 14.20 -8.82 2.77
CA ALA A 84 13.57 -8.63 1.47
C ALA A 84 12.72 -9.86 1.11
N ILE A 85 11.51 -9.61 0.59
CA ILE A 85 10.56 -10.64 0.18
C ILE A 85 10.27 -10.47 -1.30
N ALA A 86 10.54 -11.52 -2.08
CA ALA A 86 10.01 -11.66 -3.43
C ALA A 86 8.56 -12.17 -3.32
N PHE A 87 7.59 -11.27 -3.52
CA PHE A 87 6.16 -11.61 -3.46
C PHE A 87 5.81 -12.59 -4.58
N ARG A 88 5.36 -13.79 -4.22
CA ARG A 88 4.94 -14.81 -5.19
C ARG A 88 3.54 -14.49 -5.73
N PRO A 89 3.20 -14.96 -6.95
CA PRO A 89 1.90 -14.69 -7.55
C PRO A 89 0.69 -15.04 -6.66
N ASP A 90 0.73 -16.17 -5.96
CA ASP A 90 -0.34 -16.58 -5.04
C ASP A 90 -0.47 -15.66 -3.81
N GLN A 91 0.64 -15.11 -3.32
CA GLN A 91 0.62 -14.14 -2.23
C GLN A 91 0.01 -12.81 -2.67
N LEU A 92 0.30 -12.41 -3.92
CA LEU A 92 -0.30 -11.22 -4.52
C LEU A 92 -1.81 -11.40 -4.74
N GLU A 93 -2.25 -12.59 -5.15
CA GLU A 93 -3.67 -12.93 -5.31
C GLU A 93 -4.43 -12.90 -3.97
N VAL A 94 -3.83 -13.45 -2.92
CA VAL A 94 -4.38 -13.35 -1.55
C VAL A 94 -4.49 -11.89 -1.12
N ALA A 95 -3.42 -11.10 -1.31
CA ALA A 95 -3.44 -9.68 -0.96
C ALA A 95 -4.50 -8.90 -1.74
N GLN A 96 -4.66 -9.19 -3.03
CA GLN A 96 -5.71 -8.59 -3.88
C GLN A 96 -7.11 -8.98 -3.39
N THR A 97 -7.31 -10.22 -2.94
CA THR A 97 -8.59 -10.68 -2.39
C THR A 97 -8.94 -9.91 -1.10
N ILE A 98 -7.97 -9.74 -0.19
CA ILE A 98 -8.14 -8.95 1.04
C ILE A 98 -8.44 -7.49 0.69
N ALA A 99 -7.73 -6.92 -0.29
CA ALA A 99 -7.95 -5.57 -0.77
C ALA A 99 -9.36 -5.37 -1.34
N SER A 100 -9.86 -6.31 -2.14
CA SER A 100 -11.22 -6.27 -2.69
C SER A 100 -12.28 -6.29 -1.58
N GLN A 101 -12.12 -7.14 -0.56
CA GLN A 101 -13.04 -7.17 0.57
C GLN A 101 -12.96 -5.89 1.42
N THR A 102 -11.75 -5.36 1.61
CA THR A 102 -11.54 -4.11 2.34
C THR A 102 -12.17 -2.93 1.61
N ALA A 103 -12.02 -2.86 0.28
CA ALA A 103 -12.62 -1.81 -0.55
C ALA A 103 -14.16 -1.75 -0.41
N ILE A 104 -14.81 -2.92 -0.29
CA ILE A 104 -16.25 -3.00 -0.03
C ILE A 104 -16.58 -2.49 1.38
N ALA A 105 -15.76 -2.82 2.38
CA ALA A 105 -16.04 -2.51 3.78
C ALA A 105 -15.85 -1.03 4.16
N ILE A 106 -14.96 -0.31 3.46
CA ILE A 106 -14.65 1.10 3.76
C ILE A 106 -15.50 2.11 2.97
N GLN A 107 -16.33 1.63 2.04
CA GLN A 107 -17.26 2.44 1.25
C GLN A 107 -18.59 2.64 1.99
#